data_AF-A0A382Q7K5-F1
#
_entry.id   AF-A0A382Q7K5-F1
#
_cell.length_a   1.000
_cell.length_b   1.000
_cell.length_c   1.000
_cell.angle_alpha   90.00
_cell.angle_beta   90.00
_cell.angle_gamma   90.00
#
_symmetry.space_group_name_H-M   'P 1'
#
loop_
_entity.id
_entity.type
_entity.pdbx_description
1 polymer ?
#
loop_
_entity_poly.entity_id
_entity_poly.type
_entity_poly.pdbx_seq_one_letter_code
_entity_poly.pdbx_strand_id
1 'polypeptide(L)' 'MLIPEWIQTEDIITPSLVGETHQNAMSIVMKAGLALDSQIGHKTSPIDHKTQKAVYAKGIVMTQSPLSKTKIKR' A
#
# COMPACT_ATOMS: atom_id res chain seq x y z
N MET A 1 -36.50 4.46 11.69
CA MET A 1 -35.36 5.34 11.34
C MET A 1 -34.57 4.63 10.25
N LEU A 2 -34.53 5.19 9.04
CA LEU A 2 -33.72 4.71 7.92
C LEU A 2 -32.32 5.30 8.09
N ILE A 3 -31.31 4.46 8.30
CA ILE A 3 -29.91 4.89 8.25
C ILE A 3 -29.60 5.15 6.77
N PRO A 4 -29.15 6.35 6.37
CA PRO A 4 -28.75 6.62 4.99
C PRO A 4 -27.67 5.63 4.55
N GLU A 5 -27.78 5.05 3.35
CA GLU A 5 -26.81 4.09 2.79
C GLU A 5 -25.36 4.64 2.79
N TRP A 6 -25.19 5.96 2.76
CA TRP A 6 -23.91 6.66 2.85
C TRP A 6 -23.16 6.50 4.19
N ILE A 7 -23.80 6.02 5.26
CA ILE A 7 -23.19 5.86 6.59
C ILE A 7 -22.53 4.48 6.78
N GLN A 8 -22.67 3.56 5.83
CA GLN A 8 -21.98 2.28 5.87
C GLN A 8 -20.63 2.34 5.15
N THR A 9 -19.68 3.10 5.71
CA THR A 9 -18.27 2.91 5.33
C THR A 9 -17.83 1.56 5.90
N GLU A 10 -17.98 0.52 5.08
CA GLU A 10 -17.44 -0.80 5.39
C GLU A 10 -15.95 -0.66 5.71
N ASP A 11 -15.55 -1.35 6.77
CA ASP A 11 -14.15 -1.40 7.13
C ASP A 11 -13.41 -2.26 6.09
N ILE A 12 -12.38 -1.70 5.46
CA ILE A 12 -11.48 -2.41 4.56
C ILE A 12 -10.20 -2.73 5.30
N ILE A 13 -9.70 -3.94 5.11
CA ILE A 13 -8.36 -4.31 5.56
C ILE A 13 -7.38 -3.96 4.45
N THR A 14 -6.44 -3.05 4.74
CA THR A 14 -5.43 -2.63 3.76
C THR A 14 -4.60 -3.83 3.28
N PRO A 15 -4.40 -3.99 1.96
CA PRO A 15 -3.58 -5.07 1.43
C PRO A 15 -2.09 -4.89 1.79
N SER A 16 -1.32 -5.97 1.65
CA SER A 16 0.14 -5.90 1.71
C SER A 16 0.68 -5.55 0.33
N LEU A 17 1.48 -4.49 0.25
CA LEU A 17 2.09 -3.97 -0.96
C LEU A 17 3.62 -4.04 -0.90
N VAL A 18 4.23 -4.13 0.29
CA VAL A 18 5.68 -4.19 0.45
C VAL A 18 6.24 -5.41 -0.29
N GLY A 19 7.27 -5.20 -1.11
CA GLY A 19 7.86 -6.23 -1.96
C GLY A 19 7.25 -6.32 -3.36
N GLU A 20 6.08 -5.70 -3.60
CA GLU A 20 5.46 -5.66 -4.92
C GLU A 20 6.10 -4.60 -5.83
N THR A 21 5.96 -4.79 -7.14
CA THR A 21 6.24 -3.72 -8.10
C THR A 21 5.17 -2.64 -8.03
N HIS A 22 5.48 -1.43 -8.50
CA HIS A 22 4.48 -0.36 -8.59
C HIS A 22 3.21 -0.77 -9.36
N GLN A 23 3.34 -1.48 -10.48
CA GLN A 23 2.21 -1.95 -11.28
C GLN A 23 1.36 -2.99 -10.54
N ASN A 24 2.00 -3.96 -9.86
CA ASN A 24 1.29 -4.94 -9.05
C ASN A 24 0.58 -4.28 -7.87
N ALA A 25 1.26 -3.39 -7.15
CA ALA A 25 0.70 -2.66 -6.03
C ALA A 25 -0.54 -1.86 -6.45
N MET A 26 -0.49 -1.18 -7.60
CA MET A 26 -1.63 -0.48 -8.18
C MET A 26 -2.79 -1.44 -8.48
N SER A 27 -2.52 -2.60 -9.10
CA SER A 27 -3.56 -3.60 -9.37
C SER A 27 -4.20 -4.13 -8.10
N ILE A 28 -3.42 -4.42 -7.05
CA ILE A 28 -3.90 -4.91 -5.75
C ILE A 28 -4.80 -3.87 -5.08
N VAL A 29 -4.37 -2.60 -5.05
CA VAL A 29 -5.12 -1.49 -4.46
C VAL A 29 -6.46 -1.29 -5.17
N MET A 30 -6.47 -1.29 -6.51
CA MET A 30 -7.70 -1.17 -7.29
C MET A 30 -8.66 -2.35 -7.05
N LYS A 31 -8.15 -3.59 -6.99
CA LYS A 31 -8.96 -4.78 -6.66
C LYS A 31 -9.58 -4.72 -5.26
N ALA A 32 -8.92 -4.05 -4.33
CA ALA A 32 -9.45 -3.82 -2.97
C ALA A 32 -10.48 -2.67 -2.91
N GLY A 33 -10.77 -2.00 -4.03
CA GLY A 33 -11.64 -0.83 -4.06
C GLY A 33 -11.03 0.39 -3.36
N LEU A 34 -9.70 0.48 -3.34
CA LEU A 34 -8.93 1.58 -2.78
C LEU A 34 -8.25 2.36 -3.92
N ALA A 35 -7.75 3.56 -3.61
CA ALA A 35 -6.94 4.37 -4.51
C ALA A 35 -5.54 4.62 -3.92
N LEU A 36 -4.54 4.72 -4.77
CA LEU A 36 -3.23 5.23 -4.38
C LEU A 36 -3.30 6.75 -4.27
N ASP A 37 -2.62 7.31 -3.27
CA ASP A 37 -2.39 8.75 -3.23
C ASP A 37 -1.55 9.15 -4.46
N SER A 38 -1.86 10.33 -5.00
CA SER A 38 -1.06 11.05 -5.98
C SER A 38 0.41 11.25 -5.56
N GLN A 39 0.70 11.24 -4.25
CA GLN A 39 2.04 11.48 -3.70
C GLN A 39 2.78 10.17 -3.43
N ILE A 40 3.24 9.50 -4.48
CA ILE A 40 4.14 8.35 -4.34
C ILE A 40 5.56 8.82 -4.06
N GLY A 41 6.04 8.57 -2.84
CA GLY A 41 7.40 8.93 -2.44
C GLY A 41 8.46 8.02 -3.07
N HIS A 42 9.43 8.61 -3.77
CA HIS A 42 10.61 7.89 -4.24
C HIS A 42 11.73 8.01 -3.20
N LYS A 43 12.23 6.87 -2.72
CA LYS A 43 13.32 6.81 -1.73
C LYS A 43 14.41 5.84 -2.19
N THR A 44 15.64 6.12 -1.79
CA THR A 44 16.76 5.21 -2.01
C THR A 44 16.61 3.99 -1.10
N SER A 45 16.84 2.81 -1.66
CA SER A 45 16.82 1.57 -0.89
C SER A 45 17.95 1.55 0.14
N PRO A 46 17.71 1.10 1.39
CA PRO A 46 18.79 0.85 2.32
C PRO A 46 19.76 -0.20 1.75
N ILE A 47 21.03 -0.08 2.12
CA ILE A 47 22.07 -1.02 1.73
C ILE A 47 22.28 -2.02 2.86
N ASP A 48 22.24 -3.31 2.53
CA ASP A 48 22.63 -4.37 3.46
C ASP A 48 24.14 -4.33 3.67
N HIS A 49 24.56 -4.16 4.93
CA HIS A 49 25.97 -3.97 5.29
C HIS A 49 26.86 -5.18 5.02
N LYS A 50 26.31 -6.40 4.99
CA LYS A 50 27.07 -7.63 4.78
C LYS A 50 27.32 -7.89 3.30
N THR A 51 26.31 -7.64 2.48
CA THR A 51 26.33 -7.94 1.04
C THR A 51 26.69 -6.74 0.19
N GLN A 52 26.65 -5.52 0.75
CA GLN A 52 26.82 -4.25 0.04
C GLN A 52 25.81 -4.08 -1.12
N LYS A 53 24.64 -4.72 -1.00
CA LYS A 53 23.56 -4.67 -2.00
C LYS A 53 22.36 -3.91 -1.45
N ALA A 54 21.59 -3.30 -2.35
CA ALA A 54 20.30 -2.71 -2.01
C ALA A 54 19.35 -3.81 -1.49
N VAL A 55 18.66 -3.53 -0.38
CA VAL A 55 17.67 -4.45 0.22
C VAL A 55 16.46 -4.64 -0.69
N TYR A 56 16.08 -3.58 -1.41
CA TYR A 56 14.95 -3.58 -2.35
C TYR A 56 15.44 -3.20 -3.75
N ALA A 57 14.96 -3.93 -4.76
CA ALA A 57 15.20 -3.57 -6.14
C ALA A 57 14.48 -2.26 -6.53
N LYS A 58 14.98 -1.59 -7.57
CA LYS A 58 14.35 -0.37 -8.09
C LYS A 58 12.91 -0.66 -8.53
N GLY A 59 11.98 0.20 -8.11
CA GLY A 59 10.55 0.08 -8.46
C GLY A 59 9.76 -0.88 -7.56
N ILE A 60 10.40 -1.45 -6.53
CA ILE A 60 9.74 -2.24 -5.49
C ILE A 60 9.24 -1.32 -4.37
N VAL A 61 8.02 -1.57 -3.90
CA VAL A 61 7.44 -0.90 -2.74
C VAL A 61 8.22 -1.30 -1.49
N MET A 62 8.87 -0.32 -0.85
CA MET A 62 9.63 -0.54 0.39
C MET A 62 8.75 -0.38 1.63
N THR A 63 7.81 0.56 1.58
CA THR A 63 6.94 0.92 2.69
C THR A 63 5.57 1.35 2.18
N GLN A 64 4.53 1.15 2.97
CA GLN A 64 3.19 1.63 2.68
C GLN A 64 2.61 2.35 3.90
N SER A 65 1.70 3.29 3.65
CA SER A 65 0.89 3.93 4.68
C SER A 65 -0.56 4.02 4.17
N PRO A 66 -1.55 3.53 4.92
CA PRO A 66 -1.44 2.82 6.20
C PRO A 66 -0.72 1.47 6.08
N LEU A 67 -0.25 0.92 7.21
CA LEU A 67 0.44 -0.37 7.27
C LEU A 67 -0.47 -1.50 6.77
N SER A 68 0.12 -2.57 6.23
CA SER A 68 -0.65 -3.74 5.78
C SER A 68 -1.51 -4.32 6.91
N LYS A 69 -2.65 -4.90 6.57
CA LYS A 69 -3.62 -5.48 7.52
C LYS A 69 -4.20 -4.48 8.53
N THR A 70 -4.09 -3.18 8.27
CA THR A 70 -4.76 -2.14 9.05
C THR A 70 -6.22 -2.02 8.62
N LYS A 71 -7.11 -1.85 9.59
CA LYS A 71 -8.52 -1.56 9.34
C LYS A 71 -8.68 -0.07 9.02
N ILE A 72 -9.22 0.25 7.85
CA ILE A 72 -9.50 1.62 7.43
C ILE A 72 -10.97 1.75 7.04
N LYS A 73 -11.51 2.96 7.12
CA LYS A 73 -12.80 3.27 6.52
C LYS A 73 -12.61 3.40 5.01
N ARG A 74 -13.52 2.79 4.25
CA ARG A 74 -13.68 3.08 2.81
C ARG A 74 -14.04 4.55 2.61
#